data_AF-A0A0F3R5W9-F1
#
_entry.id   AF-A0A0F3R5W9-F1
#
_cell.length_a   1.000
_cell.length_b   1.000
_cell.length_c   1.000
_cell.angle_alpha   90.00
_cell.angle_beta   90.00
_cell.angle_gamma   90.00
#
_symmetry.space_group_name_H-M   'P 1'
#
loop_
_entity.id
_entity.type
_entity.pdbx_description
1 polymer ?
#
loop_
_entity_poly.entity_id
_entity_poly.type
_entity_poly.pdbx_seq_one_letter_code
_entity_poly.pdbx_strand_id
1 'polypeptide(L)'
;MQGYKLDQSVRCNSLSLRHMIPNDHLLVRIHEAKELEFSFIYEITKNRYCANYGRPSIDPVLFFRMQIISYLYGIKSNRRLCKEIQLNIAYRWFCGLSLEDKVPDHSSLSRIRDRFGVELFQENII
;
A
#
# COMPACT_ATOMS: atom_id res chain seq x y z
N MET A 1 2.82 -17.17 -2.41
CA MET A 1 3.77 -16.48 -1.52
C MET A 1 3.30 -15.07 -1.23
N GLN A 2 3.52 -14.55 -0.01
CA GLN A 2 3.39 -13.11 0.26
C GLN A 2 4.30 -12.36 -0.70
N GLY A 3 3.80 -11.27 -1.28
CA GLY A 3 4.71 -10.31 -1.89
C GLY A 3 5.54 -9.72 -0.76
N TYR A 4 6.84 -9.99 -0.74
CA TYR A 4 7.77 -9.15 0.00
C TYR A 4 8.43 -8.27 -1.05
N LYS A 5 8.16 -6.96 -1.01
CA LYS A 5 9.19 -6.05 -1.50
C LYS A 5 10.28 -6.15 -0.44
N LEU A 6 11.37 -6.87 -0.76
CA LEU A 6 12.60 -6.78 0.02
C LEU A 6 12.83 -5.31 0.30
N ASP A 7 13.20 -5.01 1.54
CA ASP A 7 13.52 -3.70 2.04
C ASP A 7 14.50 -2.97 1.11
N GLN A 8 13.98 -2.33 0.07
CA GLN A 8 14.66 -1.39 -0.81
C GLN A 8 14.63 0.01 -0.18
N SER A 9 14.50 0.09 1.16
CA SER A 9 14.82 1.32 1.88
C SER A 9 16.30 1.66 1.80
N VAL A 10 17.18 0.78 1.31
CA VAL A 10 18.60 1.13 1.14
C VAL A 10 18.86 1.78 -0.22
N ARG A 11 18.25 2.95 -0.48
CA ARG A 11 18.73 4.02 -1.42
C ARG A 11 18.02 4.23 -2.78
N CYS A 12 16.71 4.06 -2.92
CA CYS A 12 16.05 4.62 -4.12
C CYS A 12 14.73 5.38 -3.85
N ASN A 13 14.84 6.71 -3.85
CA ASN A 13 13.81 7.69 -4.23
C ASN A 13 12.57 7.96 -3.36
N SER A 14 12.33 7.31 -2.21
CA SER A 14 11.26 7.79 -1.30
C SER A 14 11.57 9.17 -0.72
N LEU A 15 12.85 9.43 -0.41
CA LEU A 15 13.33 10.74 0.02
C LEU A 15 13.17 11.77 -1.11
N SER A 16 13.43 11.43 -2.38
CA SER A 16 13.33 12.41 -3.47
C SER A 16 11.89 12.82 -3.74
N LEU A 17 10.93 11.88 -3.72
CA LEU A 17 9.51 12.21 -3.84
C LEU A 17 8.99 13.00 -2.63
N ARG A 18 9.49 12.71 -1.41
CA ARG A 18 9.08 13.41 -0.19
C ARG A 18 9.26 14.93 -0.27
N HIS A 19 10.33 15.40 -0.90
CA HIS A 19 10.64 16.83 -1.05
C HIS A 19 9.70 17.55 -2.02
N MET A 20 8.99 16.81 -2.88
CA MET A 20 8.01 17.37 -3.82
C MET A 20 6.63 17.55 -3.20
N ILE A 21 6.42 17.08 -1.97
CA ILE A 21 5.13 17.07 -1.28
C ILE A 21 5.18 18.08 -0.13
N PRO A 22 4.22 19.01 -0.04
CA PRO A 22 4.13 19.94 1.08
C PRO A 22 4.09 19.21 2.44
N ASN A 23 4.78 19.75 3.44
CA ASN A 23 4.88 19.14 4.78
C ASN A 23 3.53 19.09 5.52
N ASP A 24 2.61 19.99 5.20
CA ASP A 24 1.26 20.05 5.75
C ASP A 24 0.28 19.08 5.08
N HIS A 25 0.71 18.38 4.02
CA HIS A 25 -0.11 17.40 3.32
C HIS A 25 -0.54 16.25 4.25
N LEU A 26 -1.82 15.87 4.19
CA LEU A 26 -2.41 14.87 5.10
C LEU A 26 -1.63 13.54 5.11
N LEU A 27 -1.31 12.97 3.95
CA LEU A 27 -0.57 11.72 3.86
C LEU A 27 0.84 11.80 4.46
N VAL A 28 1.47 12.98 4.43
CA VAL A 28 2.78 13.20 5.07
C VAL A 28 2.63 13.09 6.57
N ARG A 29 1.66 13.81 7.15
CA ARG A 29 1.37 13.78 8.59
C ARG A 29 1.01 12.38 9.08
N ILE A 30 0.25 11.62 8.28
CA ILE A 30 -0.13 10.24 8.60
C ILE A 30 1.09 9.32 8.56
N HIS A 31 1.91 9.40 7.52
CA HIS A 31 3.11 8.56 7.39
C HIS A 31 4.15 8.84 8.48
N GLU A 32 4.30 10.10 8.88
CA GLU A 32 5.26 10.52 9.93
C GLU A 32 4.68 10.36 11.35
N ALA A 33 3.42 9.93 11.48
CA ALA A 33 2.84 9.65 12.79
C ALA A 33 3.56 8.46 13.44
N LYS A 34 4.07 8.66 14.66
CA LYS A 34 4.88 7.68 15.40
C LYS A 34 4.19 6.33 15.63
N GLU A 35 2.86 6.31 15.62
CA GLU A 35 2.04 5.13 15.89
C GLU A 35 1.76 4.31 14.62
N LEU A 36 2.03 4.86 13.43
CA LEU A 36 1.70 4.19 12.18
C LEU A 36 2.87 3.37 11.64
N GLU A 37 3.13 2.25 12.29
CA GLU A 37 4.00 1.21 11.76
C GLU A 37 3.17 0.19 10.98
N PHE A 38 3.56 -0.12 9.75
CA PHE A 38 2.82 -1.07 8.91
C PHE A 38 3.37 -2.51 8.97
N SER A 39 4.39 -2.77 9.78
CA SER A 39 5.04 -4.08 9.85
C SER A 39 4.09 -5.18 10.35
N PHE A 40 3.16 -4.86 11.26
CA PHE A 40 2.16 -5.80 11.79
C PHE A 40 1.28 -6.43 10.69
N ILE A 41 1.13 -5.76 9.54
CA ILE A 41 0.35 -6.24 8.40
C ILE A 41 0.90 -7.58 7.89
N TYR A 42 2.22 -7.75 7.91
CA TYR A 42 2.84 -8.99 7.46
C TYR A 42 2.42 -10.17 8.33
N GLU A 43 2.34 -9.96 9.65
CA GLU A 43 1.93 -10.98 10.60
C GLU A 43 0.44 -11.33 10.46
N ILE A 44 -0.46 -10.34 10.44
CA ILE A 44 -1.92 -10.61 10.34
C ILE A 44 -2.30 -11.25 9.01
N THR A 45 -1.53 -11.00 7.94
CA THR A 45 -1.82 -11.57 6.61
C THR A 45 -1.09 -12.88 6.34
N LYS A 46 -0.12 -13.29 7.17
CA LYS A 46 0.77 -14.44 6.95
C LYS A 46 0.01 -15.73 6.61
N ASN A 47 -1.00 -16.05 7.41
CA ASN A 47 -1.81 -17.26 7.26
C ASN A 47 -2.72 -17.25 6.03
N ARG A 48 -2.84 -16.12 5.32
CA ARG A 48 -3.64 -15.98 4.08
C ARG A 48 -2.81 -16.22 2.82
N TYR A 49 -1.53 -16.55 2.96
CA TYR A 49 -0.62 -16.83 1.85
C TYR A 49 0.06 -18.19 2.01
N CYS A 50 0.20 -18.93 0.93
CA CYS A 50 1.08 -20.11 0.90
C CYS A 50 2.55 -19.65 1.00
N ALA A 51 3.29 -20.20 1.97
CA ALA A 51 4.67 -19.81 2.27
C ALA A 51 5.62 -20.02 1.07
N ASN A 52 5.55 -21.17 0.39
CA ASN A 52 6.62 -21.61 -0.51
C ASN A 52 6.18 -21.85 -1.97
N TYR A 53 4.92 -21.55 -2.32
CA TYR A 53 4.39 -21.86 -3.65
C TYR A 53 3.58 -20.70 -4.26
N GLY A 54 3.64 -20.62 -5.60
CA GLY A 54 2.86 -19.70 -6.43
C GLY A 54 3.56 -18.38 -6.77
N ARG A 55 2.97 -17.64 -7.73
CA ARG A 55 3.43 -16.30 -8.12
C ARG A 55 3.41 -15.34 -6.92
N PRO A 56 4.43 -14.49 -6.73
CA PRO A 56 4.39 -13.45 -5.71
C PRO A 56 3.16 -12.57 -5.89
N SER A 57 2.38 -12.42 -4.83
CA SER A 57 1.25 -11.48 -4.79
C SER A 57 1.76 -10.05 -4.66
N ILE A 58 0.86 -9.06 -4.75
CA ILE A 58 1.17 -7.71 -4.31
C ILE A 58 1.57 -7.78 -2.83
N ASP A 59 2.54 -6.94 -2.46
CA ASP A 59 2.90 -6.69 -1.06
C ASP A 59 1.66 -6.25 -0.26
N PRO A 60 1.35 -6.95 0.86
CA PRO A 60 0.19 -6.61 1.67
C PRO A 60 0.27 -5.18 2.23
N VAL A 61 1.44 -4.67 2.63
CA VAL A 61 1.61 -3.29 3.12
C VAL A 61 1.28 -2.28 2.03
N LEU A 62 1.77 -2.50 0.80
CA LEU A 62 1.40 -1.68 -0.34
C LEU A 62 -0.11 -1.66 -0.54
N PHE A 63 -0.75 -2.83 -0.54
CA PHE A 63 -2.20 -2.93 -0.69
C PHE A 63 -2.93 -2.11 0.39
N PHE A 64 -2.58 -2.23 1.67
CA PHE A 64 -3.23 -1.45 2.73
C PHE A 64 -3.00 0.05 2.61
N ARG A 65 -1.81 0.49 2.22
CA ARG A 65 -1.55 1.92 1.92
C ARG A 65 -2.46 2.43 0.81
N MET A 66 -2.71 1.63 -0.24
CA MET A 66 -3.67 1.96 -1.29
C MET A 66 -5.10 2.07 -0.73
N GLN A 67 -5.50 1.17 0.17
CA GLN A 67 -6.82 1.20 0.79
C GLN A 67 -7.01 2.42 1.71
N ILE A 68 -5.97 2.85 2.44
CA ILE A 68 -6.01 4.07 3.24
C ILE A 68 -6.24 5.30 2.35
N ILE A 69 -5.54 5.41 1.22
CA ILE A 69 -5.79 6.49 0.25
C ILE A 69 -7.24 6.43 -0.26
N SER A 70 -7.72 5.24 -0.62
CA SER A 70 -9.10 5.05 -1.06
C SER A 70 -10.12 5.55 -0.03
N TYR A 71 -9.91 5.22 1.24
CA TYR A 71 -10.77 5.66 2.35
C TYR A 71 -10.70 7.16 2.57
N LEU A 72 -9.51 7.72 2.77
CA LEU A 72 -9.30 9.13 3.12
C LEU A 72 -9.81 10.09 2.03
N TYR A 73 -9.67 9.71 0.76
CA TYR A 73 -10.07 10.54 -0.39
C TYR A 73 -11.37 10.07 -1.06
N GLY A 74 -12.09 9.11 -0.47
CA GLY A 74 -13.38 8.64 -0.96
C GLY A 74 -13.35 7.96 -2.35
N ILE A 75 -12.24 7.33 -2.72
CA ILE A 75 -12.06 6.70 -4.03
C ILE A 75 -12.61 5.27 -4.01
N LYS A 76 -13.90 5.12 -4.35
CA LYS A 76 -14.61 3.82 -4.28
C LYS A 76 -14.21 2.78 -5.34
N SER A 77 -13.59 3.21 -6.44
CA SER A 77 -13.26 2.33 -7.57
C SER A 77 -11.79 1.94 -7.59
N ASN A 78 -11.49 0.64 -7.56
CA ASN A 78 -10.11 0.13 -7.67
C ASN A 78 -9.43 0.62 -8.96
N ARG A 79 -10.14 0.69 -10.09
CA ARG A 79 -9.60 1.24 -11.35
C ARG A 79 -9.20 2.70 -11.21
N ARG A 80 -10.07 3.49 -10.58
CA ARG A 80 -9.78 4.91 -10.33
C ARG A 80 -8.62 5.05 -9.36
N LEU A 81 -8.58 4.28 -8.28
CA LEU A 81 -7.51 4.28 -7.30
C LEU A 81 -6.15 4.01 -7.95
N CYS A 82 -6.04 2.97 -8.77
CA CYS A 82 -4.81 2.68 -9.52
C CYS A 82 -4.39 3.86 -10.43
N LYS A 83 -5.34 4.50 -11.12
CA LYS A 83 -5.07 5.66 -11.99
C LYS A 83 -4.61 6.88 -11.18
N GLU A 84 -5.26 7.15 -10.06
CA GLU A 84 -4.91 8.26 -9.15
C GLU A 84 -3.50 8.05 -8.59
N ILE A 85 -3.17 6.85 -8.12
CA ILE A 85 -1.82 6.50 -7.66
C ILE A 85 -0.80 6.59 -8.81
N GLN A 86 -1.17 6.29 -10.04
CA GLN A 86 -0.27 6.45 -11.17
C GLN A 86 0.11 7.93 -11.42
N LEU A 87 -0.81 8.86 -11.19
CA LEU A 87 -0.66 10.27 -11.54
C LEU A 87 -0.24 11.16 -10.37
N ASN A 88 -0.54 10.77 -9.13
CA ASN A 88 -0.35 11.60 -7.95
C ASN A 88 0.92 11.22 -7.17
N ILE A 89 1.89 12.14 -7.12
CA ILE A 89 3.18 11.94 -6.46
C ILE A 89 3.03 11.63 -4.97
N ALA A 90 2.12 12.31 -4.26
CA ALA A 90 1.88 12.08 -2.84
C ALA A 90 1.34 10.68 -2.58
N TYR A 91 0.51 10.16 -3.49
CA TYR A 91 -0.06 8.81 -3.38
C TYR A 91 1.01 7.75 -3.64
N ARG A 92 1.86 7.95 -4.67
CA ARG A 92 3.02 7.07 -4.93
C ARG A 92 3.96 7.01 -3.74
N TRP A 93 4.34 8.17 -3.24
CA TRP A 93 5.22 8.29 -2.08
C TRP A 93 4.61 7.59 -0.86
N PHE A 94 3.34 7.83 -0.55
CA PHE A 94 2.67 7.19 0.58
C PHE A 94 2.59 5.66 0.42
N CYS A 95 2.45 5.17 -0.81
CA CYS A 95 2.49 3.74 -1.16
C CYS A 95 3.91 3.15 -1.21
N GLY A 96 4.97 3.94 -1.04
CA GLY A 96 6.35 3.46 -1.19
C GLY A 96 6.72 3.08 -2.63
N LEU A 97 6.07 3.71 -3.61
CA LEU A 97 6.34 3.53 -5.04
C LEU A 97 7.26 4.66 -5.55
N SER A 98 8.34 4.30 -6.24
CA SER A 98 9.15 5.24 -7.02
C SER A 98 8.39 5.74 -8.25
N LEU A 99 8.92 6.64 -9.08
CA LEU A 99 8.27 7.02 -10.35
C LEU A 99 8.25 5.87 -11.38
N GLU A 100 9.25 4.98 -11.32
CA GLU A 100 9.45 3.89 -12.28
C GLU A 100 8.65 2.64 -11.92
N ASP A 101 8.31 2.49 -10.64
CA ASP A 101 7.51 1.36 -10.16
C ASP A 101 6.18 1.23 -10.92
N LYS A 102 5.79 0.00 -11.26
CA LYS A 102 4.45 -0.24 -11.80
C LYS A 102 3.42 -0.19 -10.67
N VAL A 103 2.34 0.55 -10.89
CA VAL A 103 1.17 0.49 -9.99
C VAL A 103 0.51 -0.88 -10.18
N PRO A 104 0.11 -1.57 -9.09
CA PRO A 104 -0.59 -2.83 -9.23
C PRO A 104 -1.90 -2.68 -10.00
N ASP A 105 -2.26 -3.72 -10.76
CA ASP A 105 -3.51 -3.73 -11.52
C ASP A 105 -4.73 -3.88 -10.59
N HIS A 106 -5.82 -3.18 -10.94
CA HIS A 106 -7.07 -3.17 -10.20
C HIS A 106 -7.66 -4.57 -9.94
N SER A 107 -7.47 -5.53 -10.86
CA SER A 107 -7.95 -6.90 -10.69
C SER A 107 -7.23 -7.63 -9.55
N SER A 108 -5.96 -7.28 -9.31
CA SER A 108 -5.17 -7.84 -8.22
C SER A 108 -5.65 -7.32 -6.86
N LEU A 109 -6.08 -6.05 -6.79
CA LEU A 109 -6.69 -5.49 -5.57
C LEU A 109 -7.99 -6.22 -5.20
N SER A 110 -8.84 -6.48 -6.19
CA SER A 110 -10.08 -7.25 -5.96
C SER A 110 -9.77 -8.65 -5.41
N ARG A 111 -8.82 -9.36 -6.01
CA ARG A 111 -8.41 -10.71 -5.56
C ARG A 111 -7.80 -10.73 -4.15
N ILE A 112 -7.07 -9.69 -3.76
CA ILE A 112 -6.51 -9.59 -2.41
C ILE A 112 -7.61 -9.30 -1.39
N ARG A 113 -8.55 -8.42 -1.72
CA ARG A 113 -9.70 -8.14 -0.86
C ARG A 113 -10.53 -9.41 -0.61
N ASP A 114 -10.77 -10.20 -1.65
CA ASP A 114 -11.49 -11.47 -1.53
C ASP A 114 -10.70 -12.49 -0.70
N ARG A 115 -9.37 -12.49 -0.80
CA ARG A 115 -8.48 -13.35 0.00
C ARG A 115 -8.48 -13.00 1.49
N PHE A 116 -8.45 -11.70 1.82
CA PHE A 116 -8.39 -11.24 3.21
C PHE A 116 -9.74 -11.32 3.90
N GLY A 117 -10.84 -11.22 3.16
CA GLY A 117 -12.18 -11.16 3.73
C GLY A 117 -12.45 -9.82 4.42
N VAL A 118 -13.71 -9.54 4.74
CA VAL A 118 -14.12 -8.28 5.39
C VAL A 118 -13.64 -8.22 6.83
N GLU A 119 -13.60 -9.36 7.51
CA GLU A 119 -13.29 -9.48 8.94
C GLU A 119 -11.88 -8.99 9.27
N LEU A 120 -10.89 -9.28 8.42
CA LEU A 120 -9.51 -8.84 8.64
C LEU A 120 -9.38 -7.31 8.66
N PHE A 121 -10.21 -6.59 7.89
CA PHE A 121 -10.23 -5.12 7.91
C PHE A 121 -10.99 -4.56 9.13
N GLN A 122 -12.04 -5.23 9.59
CA GLN A 122 -12.84 -4.78 10.72
C GLN A 122 -12.15 -5.00 12.07
N GLU A 123 -11.37 -6.08 12.21
CA GLU A 123 -10.76 -6.45 13.49
C GLU A 123 -9.44 -5.72 13.80
N ASN A 124 -8.77 -5.18 12.78
CA ASN A 124 -7.37 -4.73 12.92
C ASN A 124 -7.10 -3.30 12.41
N ILE A 125 -8.06 -2.64 11.75
CA ILE A 125 -7.80 -1.40 11.00
C ILE A 125 -8.89 -0.33 11.19
N ILE A 126 -10.12 -0.71 11.54
CA ILE A 126 -11.21 0.22 11.87
C ILE A 126 -11.38 0.28 13.38
#